data_AF-A0A4Z0QT19-F1
#
_entry.id   AF-A0A4Z0QT19-F1
#
_cell.length_a   1.000
_cell.length_b   1.000
_cell.length_c   1.000
_cell.angle_alpha   90.00
_cell.angle_beta   90.00
_cell.angle_gamma   90.00
#
_symmetry.space_group_name_H-M   'P 1'
#
loop_
_entity.id
_entity.type
_entity.pdbx_description
1 polymer ?
#
loop_
_entity_poly.entity_id
_entity_poly.type
_entity_poly.pdbx_seq_one_letter_code
_entity_poly.pdbx_strand_id
1 'polypeptide(L)' 'MDYSRDSLLEEFNEELFNALVEKIEILTSMHFVFELKSGMRVEEIVE' A
#
# COMPACT_ATOMS: atom_id res chain seq x y z
N MET A 1 -1.31 0.32 -26.56
CA MET A 1 -1.81 1.20 -25.49
C MET A 1 -2.11 0.29 -24.33
N ASP A 2 -1.10 0.09 -23.50
CA ASP A 2 -1.25 -0.61 -22.22
C ASP A 2 -1.13 0.51 -21.19
N TYR A 3 -2.25 0.93 -20.62
CA TYR A 3 -2.26 1.94 -19.57
C TYR A 3 -1.84 1.23 -18.29
N SER A 4 -0.52 1.02 -18.18
CA SER A 4 0.13 0.54 -16.97
C SER A 4 -0.44 1.28 -15.77
N ARG A 5 -0.69 0.53 -14.68
CA ARG A 5 -1.14 1.00 -13.36
C ARG A 5 -0.35 2.22 -12.83
N ASP A 6 0.79 2.53 -13.43
CA ASP A 6 1.63 3.71 -13.22
C ASP A 6 0.90 5.07 -13.34
N SER A 7 -0.26 5.13 -14.00
CA SER A 7 -1.02 6.37 -14.18
C SER A 7 -2.01 6.70 -13.04
N LEU A 8 -2.16 5.84 -12.02
CA LEU A 8 -3.09 6.06 -10.90
C LEU A 8 -2.45 6.64 -9.64
N LEU A 9 -1.12 6.63 -9.52
CA LEU A 9 -0.38 7.28 -8.44
C LEU A 9 0.38 8.46 -9.04
N GLU A 10 -0.32 9.57 -9.26
CA GLU A 10 0.30 10.78 -9.83
C GLU A 10 1.41 11.35 -8.95
N GLU A 11 1.40 11.10 -7.62
CA GLU A 11 2.53 11.32 -6.70
C GLU A 11 2.28 10.58 -5.37
N PHE A 12 3.30 9.93 -4.81
CA PHE A 12 3.20 9.30 -3.48
C PHE A 12 3.21 10.38 -2.39
N ASN A 13 2.16 10.42 -1.56
CA ASN A 13 2.09 11.32 -0.42
C ASN A 13 2.61 10.64 0.86
N GLU A 14 3.86 10.96 1.22
CA GLU A 14 4.53 10.41 2.40
C GLU A 14 3.84 10.82 3.72
N GLU A 15 3.36 12.06 3.83
CA GLU A 15 2.70 12.55 5.05
C GLU A 15 1.40 11.78 5.32
N LEU A 16 0.60 11.55 4.29
CA LEU A 16 -0.63 10.76 4.37
C LEU A 16 -0.32 9.31 4.72
N PHE A 17 0.70 8.72 4.10
CA PHE A 17 1.11 7.35 4.39
C PHE A 17 1.52 7.20 5.87
N ASN A 18 2.38 8.07 6.38
CA ASN A 18 2.84 8.06 7.77
C ASN A 18 1.72 8.40 8.77
N ALA A 19 0.71 9.16 8.35
CA ALA A 19 -0.46 9.43 9.16
C ALA A 19 -1.32 8.16 9.34
N LEU A 20 -1.45 7.34 8.29
CA LEU A 20 -2.37 6.19 8.26
C LEU A 20 -1.74 4.87 8.70
N VAL A 21 -0.50 4.59 8.29
CA VAL A 21 0.17 3.30 8.52
C VAL A 21 0.80 3.28 9.90
N GLU A 22 0.53 2.20 10.65
CA GLU A 22 1.16 1.90 11.94
C GLU A 22 2.32 0.93 11.74
N LYS A 23 2.11 -0.13 10.97
CA LYS A 23 3.09 -1.20 10.78
C LYS A 23 3.01 -1.76 9.36
N ILE A 24 4.16 -2.17 8.84
CA ILE A 24 4.27 -2.90 7.57
C ILE A 24 4.78 -4.31 7.89
N GLU A 25 4.03 -5.31 7.46
CA GLU A 25 4.43 -6.71 7.52
C GLU A 25 4.85 -7.17 6.12
N ILE A 26 6.08 -7.67 6.00
CA ILE A 26 6.66 -8.15 4.74
C ILE A 26 6.58 -9.68 4.77
N LEU A 27 5.62 -10.25 4.06
CA LEU A 27 5.45 -11.71 3.98
C LEU A 27 6.42 -12.32 2.96
N THR A 28 6.55 -11.67 1.80
CA THR A 28 7.54 -11.98 0.77
C THR A 28 7.97 -10.67 0.09
N SER A 29 8.94 -10.73 -0.84
CA SER A 29 9.38 -9.56 -1.59
C SER A 29 8.28 -8.91 -2.46
N MET A 30 7.17 -9.61 -2.71
CA MET A 30 6.05 -9.11 -3.52
C MET A 30 4.73 -9.01 -2.73
N HIS A 31 4.74 -9.31 -1.42
CA HIS A 31 3.53 -9.33 -0.60
C HIS A 31 3.73 -8.52 0.67
N PHE A 32 3.13 -7.33 0.68
CA PHE A 32 3.14 -6.39 1.79
C PHE A 32 1.74 -6.31 2.40
N VAL A 33 1.67 -6.32 3.74
CA VAL A 33 0.44 -6.05 4.49
C VAL A 33 0.65 -4.78 5.31
N PHE A 34 -0.22 -3.80 5.11
CA PHE A 34 -0.22 -2.56 5.87
C PHE A 34 -1.23 -2.67 7.01
N GLU A 35 -0.76 -2.53 8.24
CA GLU A 35 -1.61 -2.32 9.40
C GLU A 35 -1.79 -0.81 9.59
N LEU A 36 -3.05 -0.35 9.56
CA LEU A 36 -3.41 1.03 9.77
C LEU A 36 -3.57 1.33 11.26
N LYS A 37 -3.42 2.59 11.66
CA LYS A 37 -3.64 3.02 13.06
C LYS A 37 -5.06 2.76 13.58
N SER A 38 -6.02 2.53 12.68
CA SER A 38 -7.37 2.10 13.03
C SER A 38 -7.46 0.62 13.45
N GLY A 39 -6.37 -0.15 13.32
CA GLY A 39 -6.33 -1.61 13.48
C GLY A 39 -6.77 -2.38 12.23
N MET A 40 -7.09 -1.69 11.12
CA MET A 40 -7.42 -2.34 9.86
C MET A 40 -6.16 -2.88 9.17
N ARG A 41 -6.30 -4.03 8.50
CA ARG A 41 -5.24 -4.61 7.66
C ARG A 41 -5.62 -4.44 6.19
N VAL A 42 -4.68 -3.89 5.41
CA VAL A 42 -4.80 -3.73 3.95
C VAL A 42 -3.77 -4.63 3.30
N GLU A 43 -4.22 -5.55 2.47
CA GLU A 43 -3.39 -6.48 1.70
C GLU A 43 -3.76 -6.41 0.22
N GLU A 44 -2.78 -6.60 -0.65
CA GLU A 44 -3.03 -6.75 -2.09
C GLU A 44 -3.62 -8.13 -2.35
N ILE A 45 -4.82 -8.17 -2.94
CA ILE A 45 -5.44 -9.40 -3.45
C ILE A 45 -4.96 -9.57 -4.89
N VAL A 46 -4.12 -10.57 -5.13
CA VAL A 46 -3.69 -10.96 -6.47
C VAL A 46 -4.73 -11.96 -7.00
N GLU A 47 -5.55 -11.56 -7.97
CA GLU A 47 -6.35 -12.47 -8.80
C GLU A 47 -5.51 -13.04 -9.95
#